data_AF-A0A3N4PWB1-F1
#
_entry.id   AF-A0A3N4PWB1-F1
#
_cell.length_a   1.000
_cell.length_b   1.000
_cell.length_c   1.000
_cell.angle_alpha   90.00
_cell.angle_beta   90.00
_cell.angle_gamma   90.00
#
_symmetry.space_group_name_H-M   'P 1'
#
loop_
_entity.id
_entity.type
_entity.pdbx_description
1 polymer ?
#
loop_
_entity_poly.entity_id
_entity_poly.type
_entity_poly.pdbx_seq_one_letter_code
_entity_poly.pdbx_strand_id
1 'polypeptide(L)'
;MMIKVRVTCFWETDANYLDTLRLFGRGVLQWKNITFVADDSYDRLIILTRPHKSMGAYDSRKAIAFLTEPPASSNRHHNLCARTEAMYLPLPFWPAVISGAAANGGNGQRIRKSRLLSCVTTDLNFMEGHFYRLRMVDMLDQLIESGLDIWGKQYGNVFFERLRNYRGELEQKYDGLWKYHYHFMSENSFELGYFTEKIVDPIVAETLCFYDGCLDLERFVDERAFVRVDVKEMSGSVDTMLKMIQDGAYSRRIKYIRQQKKRFLTELNPLNIIWMAVNEKDVLKECLL
;
A
#
# COMPACT_ATOMS: atom_id res chain seq x y z
N MET A 1 -26.32 3.35 16.44
CA MET A 1 -26.77 4.22 15.33
C MET A 1 -25.84 3.99 14.14
N MET A 2 -26.37 3.88 12.93
CA MET A 2 -25.56 3.75 11.70
C MET A 2 -25.08 5.14 11.27
N ILE A 3 -23.79 5.30 10.99
CA ILE A 3 -23.19 6.58 10.57
C ILE A 3 -22.90 6.52 9.07
N LYS A 4 -23.41 7.49 8.31
CA LYS A 4 -23.14 7.63 6.88
C LYS A 4 -21.83 8.38 6.67
N VAL A 5 -20.91 7.76 5.93
CA VAL A 5 -19.58 8.31 5.66
C VAL A 5 -19.43 8.55 4.16
N ARG A 6 -19.13 9.78 3.77
CA ARG A 6 -18.68 10.09 2.40
C ARG A 6 -17.17 10.18 2.38
N VAL A 7 -16.54 9.66 1.33
CA VAL A 7 -15.10 9.73 1.12
C VAL A 7 -14.82 10.49 -0.16
N THR A 8 -13.91 11.45 -0.11
CA THR A 8 -13.47 12.21 -1.27
C THR A 8 -11.96 12.18 -1.41
N CYS A 9 -11.48 12.20 -2.65
CA CYS A 9 -10.06 12.14 -2.98
C CYS A 9 -9.78 12.89 -4.29
N PHE A 10 -8.54 13.27 -4.55
CA PHE A 10 -8.23 14.14 -5.70
C PHE A 10 -8.15 13.43 -7.05
N TRP A 11 -8.06 12.09 -7.07
CA TRP A 11 -7.79 11.31 -8.29
C TRP A 11 -9.03 10.64 -8.89
N GLU A 12 -10.13 10.51 -8.13
CA GLU A 12 -11.33 9.82 -8.56
C GLU A 12 -12.58 10.49 -7.96
N THR A 13 -13.71 10.40 -8.66
CA THR A 13 -14.98 10.91 -8.15
C THR A 13 -15.48 10.09 -6.96
N ASP A 14 -16.14 10.73 -5.99
CA ASP A 14 -16.66 10.06 -4.80
C ASP A 14 -17.60 8.87 -5.14
N ALA A 15 -18.35 8.98 -6.25
CA ALA A 15 -19.25 7.92 -6.73
C ALA A 15 -18.49 6.68 -7.22
N ASN A 16 -17.46 6.87 -8.05
CA ASN A 16 -16.62 5.77 -8.54
C ASN A 16 -15.76 5.18 -7.41
N TYR A 17 -15.31 6.02 -6.47
CA TYR A 17 -14.47 5.57 -5.36
C TYR A 17 -15.20 4.60 -4.41
N LEU A 18 -16.55 4.55 -4.45
CA LEU A 18 -17.31 3.49 -3.77
C LEU A 18 -16.89 2.09 -4.22
N ASP A 19 -16.44 1.89 -5.47
CA ASP A 19 -15.95 0.59 -5.92
C ASP A 19 -14.66 0.17 -5.21
N THR A 20 -13.74 1.11 -5.00
CA THR A 20 -12.55 0.87 -4.17
C THR A 20 -12.93 0.54 -2.72
N LEU A 21 -13.88 1.27 -2.15
CA LEU A 21 -14.37 0.98 -0.79
C LEU A 21 -15.05 -0.40 -0.70
N ARG A 22 -15.79 -0.81 -1.74
CA ARG A 22 -16.34 -2.18 -1.83
C ARG A 22 -15.24 -3.22 -1.82
N LEU A 23 -14.13 -3.01 -2.52
CA LEU A 23 -13.00 -3.95 -2.49
C LEU A 23 -12.45 -4.10 -1.06
N PHE A 24 -12.26 -3.00 -0.34
CA PHE A 24 -11.82 -3.04 1.06
C PHE A 24 -12.83 -3.71 1.99
N GLY A 25 -14.12 -3.58 1.68
CA GLY A 25 -15.24 -4.18 2.40
C GLY A 25 -15.64 -5.58 1.91
N ARG A 26 -14.88 -6.20 1.00
CA ARG A 26 -15.22 -7.53 0.40
C ARG A 26 -16.60 -7.58 -0.26
N GLY A 27 -16.91 -6.55 -1.02
CA GLY A 27 -18.14 -6.41 -1.80
C GLY A 27 -19.25 -5.63 -1.10
N VAL A 28 -19.07 -5.23 0.16
CA VAL A 28 -20.07 -4.43 0.90
C VAL A 28 -19.55 -3.04 1.26
N LEU A 29 -20.46 -2.06 1.28
CA LEU A 29 -20.20 -0.67 1.70
C LEU A 29 -20.49 -0.43 3.19
N GLN A 30 -20.88 -1.47 3.93
CA GLN A 30 -21.09 -1.39 5.36
C GLN A 30 -19.85 -1.96 6.08
N TRP A 31 -19.36 -1.24 7.08
CA TRP A 31 -18.31 -1.72 7.97
C TRP A 31 -18.70 -1.40 9.41
N LYS A 32 -18.98 -2.42 10.24
CA LYS A 32 -19.46 -2.23 11.61
C LYS A 32 -20.70 -1.30 11.64
N ASN A 33 -20.62 -0.17 12.34
CA ASN A 33 -21.70 0.84 12.42
C ASN A 33 -21.52 2.02 11.44
N ILE A 34 -20.68 1.90 10.40
CA ILE A 34 -20.59 2.88 9.33
C ILE A 34 -21.09 2.29 8.00
N THR A 35 -21.66 3.14 7.15
CA THR A 35 -21.99 2.83 5.75
C THR A 35 -21.48 3.94 4.84
N PHE A 36 -20.92 3.57 3.69
CA PHE A 36 -20.38 4.53 2.74
C PHE A 36 -21.42 5.03 1.74
N VAL A 37 -21.44 6.34 1.50
CA VAL A 37 -22.33 7.05 0.56
C VAL A 37 -21.52 8.03 -0.29
N ALA A 38 -22.06 8.43 -1.45
CA ALA A 38 -21.43 9.43 -2.34
C ALA A 38 -22.25 10.73 -2.48
N ASP A 39 -23.41 10.80 -1.82
CA ASP A 39 -24.31 11.96 -1.83
C ASP A 39 -24.14 12.82 -0.57
N ASP A 40 -24.93 13.90 -0.45
CA ASP A 40 -24.87 14.84 0.68
C ASP A 40 -25.59 14.36 1.95
N SER A 41 -26.09 13.12 1.99
CA SER A 41 -26.75 12.55 3.18
C SER A 41 -25.78 12.11 4.27
N TYR A 42 -24.49 12.43 4.14
CA TYR A 42 -23.44 11.99 5.06
C TYR A 42 -23.46 12.70 6.43
N ASP A 43 -23.09 11.94 7.46
CA ASP A 43 -22.88 12.42 8.83
C ASP A 43 -21.42 12.82 9.07
N ARG A 44 -20.49 12.19 8.34
CA ARG A 44 -19.05 12.47 8.34
C ARG A 44 -18.49 12.46 6.93
N LEU A 45 -17.52 13.34 6.70
CA LEU A 45 -16.75 13.41 5.46
C LEU A 45 -15.31 12.99 5.75
N ILE A 46 -14.79 12.06 4.96
CA ILE A 46 -13.39 11.71 4.94
C ILE A 46 -12.73 12.34 3.72
N ILE A 47 -11.66 13.10 3.95
CA ILE A 47 -10.85 13.70 2.89
C ILE A 47 -9.54 12.94 2.80
N LEU A 48 -9.27 12.33 1.64
CA LEU A 48 -8.00 11.65 1.36
C LEU A 48 -7.04 12.63 0.69
N THR A 49 -6.14 13.19 1.50
CA THR A 49 -5.18 14.26 1.16
C THR A 49 -5.81 15.59 0.76
N ARG A 50 -6.74 15.63 -0.21
CA ARG A 50 -7.55 16.80 -0.58
C ARG A 50 -8.79 16.32 -1.35
N PRO A 51 -9.88 17.10 -1.36
CA PRO A 51 -11.12 16.70 -2.02
C PRO A 51 -10.99 16.63 -3.54
N HIS A 52 -11.91 15.91 -4.17
CA HIS A 52 -12.03 15.88 -5.63
C HIS A 52 -12.35 17.29 -6.16
N LYS A 53 -11.85 17.64 -7.35
CA LYS A 53 -12.09 18.96 -7.97
C LYS A 53 -13.57 19.27 -8.23
N SER A 54 -14.42 18.24 -8.32
CA SER A 54 -15.87 18.39 -8.51
C SER A 54 -16.62 18.54 -7.19
N MET A 55 -15.96 18.43 -6.04
CA MET A 55 -16.60 18.60 -4.75
C MET A 55 -16.96 20.07 -4.55
N GLY A 56 -18.25 20.33 -4.30
CA GLY A 56 -18.73 21.66 -3.92
C GLY A 56 -18.35 22.04 -2.49
N ALA A 57 -19.03 23.06 -1.96
CA ALA A 57 -18.90 23.42 -0.56
C ALA A 57 -19.33 22.26 0.34
N TYR A 58 -18.63 22.07 1.47
CA TYR A 58 -18.93 21.06 2.47
C TYR A 58 -18.80 21.63 3.88
N ASP A 59 -19.45 20.99 4.85
CA ASP A 59 -19.33 21.37 6.26
C ASP A 59 -18.01 20.88 6.83
N SER A 60 -17.04 21.78 6.98
CA SER A 60 -15.71 21.45 7.50
C SER A 60 -15.75 20.84 8.91
N ARG A 61 -16.79 21.12 9.71
CA ARG A 61 -16.96 20.54 11.06
C ARG A 61 -17.27 19.05 11.02
N LYS A 62 -17.74 18.53 9.89
CA LYS A 62 -17.98 17.09 9.66
C LYS A 62 -16.77 16.38 9.05
N ALA A 63 -15.77 17.13 8.61
CA ALA A 63 -14.68 16.61 7.81
C ALA A 63 -13.48 16.18 8.67
N ILE A 64 -12.97 14.98 8.39
CA ILE A 64 -11.73 14.43 8.95
C ILE A 64 -10.79 14.15 7.78
N ALA A 65 -9.59 14.68 7.83
CA ALA A 65 -8.58 14.44 6.79
C ALA A 65 -7.65 13.29 7.18
N PHE A 66 -7.39 12.40 6.23
CA PHE A 66 -6.29 11.44 6.26
C PHE A 66 -5.29 11.81 5.18
N LEU A 67 -4.01 11.79 5.51
CA LEU A 67 -2.96 11.92 4.50
C LEU A 67 -2.73 10.56 3.83
N THR A 68 -2.68 10.58 2.50
CA THR A 68 -2.34 9.42 1.65
C THR A 68 -1.13 9.72 0.77
N GLU A 69 -0.61 10.95 0.86
CA GLU A 69 0.47 11.49 0.07
C GLU A 69 1.54 12.08 1.01
N PRO A 70 2.84 11.94 0.69
CA PRO A 70 3.92 12.43 1.52
C PRO A 70 3.99 13.97 1.50
N PRO A 71 4.75 14.59 2.43
CA PRO A 71 4.93 16.04 2.48
C PRO A 71 5.37 16.70 1.17
N ALA A 72 6.22 16.02 0.40
CA ALA A 72 6.73 16.52 -0.88
C ALA A 72 5.70 16.45 -2.04
N SER A 73 4.52 15.86 -1.83
CA SER A 73 3.51 15.74 -2.88
C SER A 73 2.85 17.08 -3.19
N SER A 74 2.77 17.43 -4.48
CA SER A 74 2.06 18.62 -4.95
C SER A 74 0.54 18.55 -4.72
N ASN A 75 0.01 17.39 -4.35
CA ASN A 75 -1.39 17.20 -3.96
C ASN A 75 -1.65 17.53 -2.49
N ARG A 76 -0.62 17.73 -1.67
CA ARG A 76 -0.79 18.01 -0.24
C ARG A 76 -1.11 19.48 -0.01
N HIS A 77 -2.40 19.78 0.12
CA HIS A 77 -2.90 21.14 0.37
C HIS A 77 -3.55 21.22 1.75
N HIS A 78 -3.66 22.43 2.28
CA HIS A 78 -4.45 22.66 3.49
C HIS A 78 -5.95 22.54 3.14
N ASN A 79 -6.66 21.67 3.86
CA ASN A 79 -8.12 21.53 3.74
C ASN A 79 -8.79 22.04 5.01
N LEU A 80 -9.91 22.75 4.86
CA LEU A 80 -10.76 23.10 6.00
C LEU A 80 -11.42 21.82 6.53
N CYS A 81 -11.02 21.36 7.71
CA CYS A 81 -11.56 20.17 8.34
C CYS A 81 -11.59 20.34 9.86
N ALA A 82 -12.37 19.49 10.54
CA ALA A 82 -12.43 19.47 12.00
C ALA A 82 -11.10 19.02 12.59
N ARG A 83 -10.44 18.06 11.93
CA ARG A 83 -9.08 17.61 12.26
C ARG A 83 -8.45 16.83 11.11
N THR A 84 -7.14 16.68 11.20
CA THR A 84 -6.34 15.77 10.39
C THR A 84 -5.82 14.66 11.30
N GLU A 85 -6.01 13.40 10.90
CA GLU A 85 -5.48 12.25 11.62
C GLU A 85 -3.95 12.19 11.50
N ALA A 86 -3.27 11.84 12.58
CA ALA A 86 -1.81 11.68 12.60
C ALA A 86 -1.35 10.43 11.82
N MET A 87 -2.24 9.45 11.69
CA MET A 87 -2.01 8.23 10.92
C MET A 87 -2.19 8.50 9.42
N TYR A 88 -1.19 8.14 8.61
CA TYR A 88 -1.37 8.04 7.16
C TYR A 88 -2.33 6.89 6.86
N LEU A 89 -3.23 7.07 5.88
CA LEU A 89 -4.13 5.99 5.47
C LEU A 89 -3.48 5.19 4.33
N PRO A 90 -3.02 3.95 4.58
CA PRO A 90 -2.52 3.10 3.50
C PRO A 90 -3.69 2.70 2.58
N LEU A 91 -3.51 2.85 1.27
CA LEU A 91 -4.53 2.51 0.27
C LEU A 91 -4.03 1.37 -0.65
N PRO A 92 -4.33 0.11 -0.34
CA PRO A 92 -3.83 -1.03 -1.11
C PRO A 92 -4.59 -1.22 -2.43
N PHE A 93 -3.99 -1.93 -3.40
CA PHE A 93 -4.63 -2.26 -4.67
C PHE A 93 -5.27 -3.65 -4.66
N TRP A 94 -6.05 -3.95 -3.62
CA TRP A 94 -6.61 -5.28 -3.41
C TRP A 94 -7.48 -5.74 -4.59
N PRO A 95 -7.32 -7.00 -5.05
CA PRO A 95 -8.23 -7.57 -6.02
C PRO A 95 -9.56 -7.92 -5.35
N ALA A 96 -10.61 -8.12 -6.15
CA ALA A 96 -11.92 -8.54 -5.66
C ALA A 96 -11.86 -9.86 -4.86
N VAL A 97 -10.91 -10.74 -5.20
CA VAL A 97 -10.70 -12.02 -4.53
C VAL A 97 -9.29 -12.13 -3.99
N ILE A 98 -9.17 -12.19 -2.66
CA ILE A 98 -7.89 -12.33 -1.96
C ILE A 98 -7.65 -13.82 -1.68
N SER A 99 -6.67 -14.40 -2.35
CA SER A 99 -6.25 -15.79 -2.14
C SER A 99 -5.61 -15.98 -0.76
N GLY A 100 -5.60 -17.21 -0.23
CA GLY A 100 -4.96 -17.59 1.03
C GLY A 100 -5.91 -18.35 1.96
N ALA A 101 -5.37 -18.88 3.05
CA ALA A 101 -6.17 -19.57 4.06
C ALA A 101 -7.23 -18.64 4.68
N ALA A 102 -8.44 -19.15 4.91
CA ALA A 102 -9.54 -18.39 5.52
C ALA A 102 -9.17 -17.82 6.90
N ALA A 103 -8.39 -18.57 7.69
CA ALA A 103 -7.88 -18.13 8.99
C ALA A 103 -7.00 -16.86 8.92
N ASN A 104 -6.42 -16.57 7.75
CA ASN A 104 -5.61 -15.38 7.48
C ASN A 104 -6.37 -14.34 6.63
N GLY A 105 -7.70 -14.47 6.52
CA GLY A 105 -8.54 -13.57 5.73
C GLY A 105 -8.55 -13.85 4.21
N GLY A 106 -8.01 -14.96 3.73
CA GLY A 106 -8.14 -15.34 2.32
C GLY A 106 -9.50 -16.01 2.02
N ASN A 107 -9.72 -16.37 0.75
CA ASN A 107 -10.89 -17.11 0.28
C ASN A 107 -10.81 -18.64 0.47
N GLY A 108 -9.76 -19.15 1.12
CA GLY A 108 -9.48 -20.58 1.28
C GLY A 108 -8.59 -21.20 0.19
N GLN A 109 -8.36 -20.51 -0.94
CA GLN A 109 -7.49 -21.01 -1.99
C GLN A 109 -6.01 -20.88 -1.60
N ARG A 110 -5.24 -21.94 -1.81
CA ARG A 110 -3.81 -21.95 -1.50
C ARG A 110 -3.04 -21.08 -2.49
N ILE A 111 -2.25 -20.14 -1.98
CA ILE A 111 -1.27 -19.39 -2.78
C ILE A 111 -0.10 -20.31 -3.11
N ARG A 112 0.22 -20.45 -4.40
CA ARG A 112 1.37 -21.21 -4.90
C ARG A 112 2.44 -20.26 -5.39
N LYS A 113 3.61 -20.31 -4.74
CA LYS A 113 4.79 -19.55 -5.16
C LYS A 113 5.60 -20.37 -6.16
N SER A 114 5.93 -19.79 -7.30
CA SER A 114 6.66 -20.44 -8.40
C SER A 114 7.69 -19.53 -9.07
N ARG A 115 7.73 -18.25 -8.69
CA ARG A 115 8.69 -17.25 -9.18
C ARG A 115 9.49 -16.70 -8.00
N LEU A 116 10.69 -16.21 -8.27
CA LEU A 116 11.64 -15.85 -7.21
C LEU A 116 11.39 -14.42 -6.70
N LEU A 117 11.77 -13.41 -7.49
CA LEU A 117 11.73 -12.00 -7.09
C LEU A 117 10.98 -11.16 -8.12
N SER A 118 10.11 -10.26 -7.66
CA SER A 118 9.50 -9.24 -8.52
C SER A 118 9.77 -7.82 -8.06
N CYS A 119 9.62 -6.87 -8.98
CA CYS A 119 9.38 -5.47 -8.70
C CYS A 119 8.18 -5.00 -9.55
N VAL A 120 7.34 -4.12 -9.01
CA VAL A 120 6.22 -3.49 -9.76
C VAL A 120 6.30 -1.98 -9.56
N THR A 121 6.94 -1.26 -10.49
CA THR A 121 7.21 0.18 -10.35
C THR A 121 6.79 0.95 -11.60
N THR A 122 6.62 2.26 -11.49
CA THR A 122 6.61 3.18 -12.64
C THR A 122 8.02 3.73 -12.86
N ASP A 123 8.26 4.40 -13.99
CA ASP A 123 9.51 5.15 -14.27
C ASP A 123 9.45 6.64 -13.86
N LEU A 124 8.39 7.05 -13.15
CA LEU A 124 8.30 8.37 -12.51
C LEU A 124 9.55 8.64 -11.65
N ASN A 125 10.11 9.85 -11.76
CA ASN A 125 11.39 10.22 -11.12
C ASN A 125 11.42 11.69 -10.64
N PHE A 126 10.39 12.13 -9.91
CA PHE A 126 10.26 13.51 -9.43
C PHE A 126 10.29 13.66 -7.91
N MET A 127 10.44 12.57 -7.16
CA MET A 127 10.62 12.59 -5.70
C MET A 127 11.87 11.81 -5.34
N GLU A 128 12.44 12.07 -4.16
CA GLU A 128 13.67 11.41 -3.70
C GLU A 128 13.56 9.87 -3.70
N GLY A 129 12.48 9.32 -3.16
CA GLY A 129 12.29 7.87 -3.12
C GLY A 129 12.11 7.24 -4.51
N HIS A 130 11.53 7.99 -5.47
CA HIS A 130 11.49 7.55 -6.86
C HIS A 130 12.91 7.35 -7.43
N PHE A 131 13.77 8.33 -7.23
CA PHE A 131 15.14 8.32 -7.74
C PHE A 131 15.94 7.12 -7.22
N TYR A 132 15.94 6.90 -5.91
CA TYR A 132 16.68 5.79 -5.31
C TYR A 132 16.05 4.43 -5.67
N ARG A 133 14.72 4.33 -5.74
CA ARG A 133 14.04 3.11 -6.18
C ARG A 133 14.47 2.70 -7.58
N LEU A 134 14.47 3.62 -8.54
CA LEU A 134 14.85 3.31 -9.93
C LEU A 134 16.32 2.88 -10.04
N ARG A 135 17.22 3.48 -9.25
CA ARG A 135 18.63 3.06 -9.19
C ARG A 135 18.80 1.66 -8.59
N MET A 136 18.07 1.36 -7.52
CA MET A 136 18.07 0.01 -6.93
C MET A 136 17.54 -1.02 -7.93
N VAL A 137 16.45 -0.72 -8.63
CA VAL A 137 15.90 -1.61 -9.67
C VAL A 137 16.92 -1.86 -10.79
N ASP A 138 17.61 -0.82 -11.25
CA ASP A 138 18.67 -0.93 -12.25
C ASP A 138 19.85 -1.79 -11.76
N MET A 139 20.30 -1.59 -10.53
CA MET A 139 21.37 -2.39 -9.93
C MET A 139 20.97 -3.87 -9.79
N LEU A 140 19.74 -4.15 -9.36
CA LEU A 140 19.19 -5.50 -9.30
C LEU A 140 19.11 -6.13 -10.69
N ASP A 141 18.67 -5.37 -11.71
CA ASP A 141 18.62 -5.85 -13.10
C ASP A 141 20.01 -6.22 -13.62
N GLN A 142 21.04 -5.45 -13.29
CA GLN A 142 22.43 -5.68 -13.70
C GLN A 142 23.06 -6.90 -13.02
N LEU A 143 22.74 -7.13 -11.74
CA LEU A 143 23.34 -8.21 -10.94
C LEU A 143 22.60 -9.54 -11.02
N ILE A 144 21.28 -9.52 -11.27
CA ILE A 144 20.44 -10.71 -11.29
C ILE A 144 20.16 -11.10 -12.74
N GLU A 145 20.88 -12.11 -13.24
CA GLU A 145 20.71 -12.63 -14.60
C GLU A 145 19.38 -13.37 -14.80
N SER A 146 18.87 -14.05 -13.76
CA SER A 146 17.63 -14.82 -13.84
C SER A 146 16.88 -14.83 -12.51
N GLY A 147 15.56 -15.00 -12.56
CA GLY A 147 14.70 -15.05 -11.38
C GLY A 147 14.21 -13.68 -10.89
N LEU A 148 14.57 -12.59 -11.56
CA LEU A 148 13.97 -11.27 -11.39
C LEU A 148 12.98 -11.02 -12.52
N ASP A 149 11.79 -10.52 -12.16
CA ASP A 149 10.83 -9.95 -13.11
C ASP A 149 10.49 -8.51 -12.70
N ILE A 150 10.71 -7.58 -13.61
CA ILE A 150 10.40 -6.16 -13.42
C ILE A 150 9.15 -5.86 -14.22
N TRP A 151 8.10 -5.45 -13.53
CA TRP A 151 6.83 -5.02 -14.11
C TRP A 151 6.66 -3.53 -13.90
N GLY A 152 5.92 -2.88 -14.79
CA GLY A 152 5.73 -1.45 -14.64
C GLY A 152 5.00 -0.77 -15.76
N LYS A 153 4.50 0.42 -15.46
CA LYS A 153 3.94 1.32 -16.45
C LYS A 153 4.99 2.36 -16.83
N GLN A 154 5.20 2.51 -18.13
CA GLN A 154 6.11 3.47 -18.72
C GLN A 154 5.38 4.81 -18.96
N TYR A 155 5.93 5.89 -18.37
CA TYR A 155 5.49 7.27 -18.60
C TYR A 155 6.55 8.10 -19.34
N GLY A 156 7.84 7.74 -19.21
CA GLY A 156 8.96 8.28 -19.98
C GLY A 156 9.42 7.30 -21.06
N ASN A 157 10.57 7.58 -21.70
CA ASN A 157 10.97 6.87 -22.93
C ASN A 157 12.25 6.01 -22.81
N VAL A 158 12.84 5.82 -21.62
CA VAL A 158 14.21 5.24 -21.57
C VAL A 158 14.41 4.20 -20.46
N PHE A 159 13.74 4.33 -19.31
CA PHE A 159 14.10 3.53 -18.14
C PHE A 159 13.84 2.03 -18.34
N PHE A 160 12.67 1.63 -18.83
CA PHE A 160 12.33 0.21 -18.98
C PHE A 160 12.98 -0.44 -20.20
N GLU A 161 13.20 0.32 -21.28
CA GLU A 161 13.77 -0.19 -22.54
C GLU A 161 15.18 -0.77 -22.39
N ARG A 162 15.93 -0.29 -21.40
CA ARG A 162 17.29 -0.77 -21.09
C ARG A 162 17.34 -1.95 -20.13
N LEU A 163 16.23 -2.33 -19.48
CA LEU A 163 16.22 -3.37 -18.46
C LEU A 163 16.05 -4.75 -19.09
N ARG A 164 16.94 -5.68 -18.74
CA ARG A 164 16.95 -7.05 -19.28
C ARG A 164 15.79 -7.88 -18.74
N ASN A 165 15.36 -7.61 -17.52
CA ASN A 165 14.31 -8.34 -16.82
C ASN A 165 12.95 -7.65 -16.87
N TYR A 166 12.75 -6.63 -17.72
CA TYR A 166 11.44 -6.01 -17.89
C TYR A 166 10.45 -6.96 -18.58
N ARG A 167 9.22 -7.01 -18.07
CA ARG A 167 8.17 -7.92 -18.52
C ARG A 167 6.89 -7.23 -19.01
N GLY A 168 6.86 -5.90 -18.97
CA GLY A 168 5.72 -5.10 -19.41
C GLY A 168 4.86 -4.54 -18.28
N GLU A 169 3.77 -3.87 -18.68
CA GLU A 169 2.72 -3.38 -17.79
C GLU A 169 1.80 -4.53 -17.35
N LEU A 170 1.32 -4.46 -16.11
CA LEU A 170 0.33 -5.40 -15.58
C LEU A 170 -1.05 -4.77 -15.65
N GLU A 171 -2.05 -5.53 -16.10
CA GLU A 171 -3.45 -5.15 -15.95
C GLU A 171 -3.88 -5.18 -14.47
N GLN A 172 -3.45 -6.22 -13.75
CA GLN A 172 -3.71 -6.39 -12.32
C GLN A 172 -2.38 -6.47 -11.58
N LYS A 173 -2.12 -5.51 -10.68
CA LYS A 173 -0.87 -5.45 -9.91
C LYS A 173 -0.52 -6.78 -9.24
N TYR A 174 -1.52 -7.47 -8.71
CA TYR A 174 -1.35 -8.71 -7.97
C TYR A 174 -0.80 -9.87 -8.81
N ASP A 175 -0.85 -9.81 -10.14
CA ASP A 175 -0.20 -10.80 -11.01
C ASP A 175 1.33 -10.75 -10.88
N GLY A 176 1.88 -9.58 -10.54
CA GLY A 176 3.28 -9.38 -10.16
C GLY A 176 3.63 -9.79 -8.74
N LEU A 177 2.67 -10.33 -7.96
CA LEU A 177 2.87 -10.65 -6.54
C LEU A 177 2.51 -12.09 -6.17
N TRP A 178 1.38 -12.61 -6.67
CA TRP A 178 0.83 -13.90 -6.21
C TRP A 178 1.83 -15.05 -6.28
N LYS A 179 2.55 -15.15 -7.40
CA LYS A 179 3.49 -16.26 -7.69
C LYS A 179 4.89 -16.05 -7.12
N TYR A 180 5.21 -14.89 -6.55
CA TYR A 180 6.57 -14.53 -6.16
C TYR A 180 6.85 -14.82 -4.68
N HIS A 181 8.02 -15.36 -4.38
CA HIS A 181 8.49 -15.56 -3.00
C HIS A 181 8.92 -14.23 -2.38
N TYR A 182 9.59 -13.39 -3.17
CA TYR A 182 10.16 -12.13 -2.76
C TYR A 182 9.66 -10.98 -3.63
N HIS A 183 9.63 -9.78 -3.07
CA HIS A 183 9.32 -8.55 -3.79
C HIS A 183 10.26 -7.44 -3.32
N PHE A 184 10.73 -6.58 -4.22
CA PHE A 184 11.45 -5.36 -3.86
C PHE A 184 10.55 -4.14 -4.12
N MET A 185 10.45 -3.27 -3.11
CA MET A 185 9.75 -2.00 -3.25
C MET A 185 10.28 -0.92 -2.31
N SER A 186 10.30 0.32 -2.80
CA SER A 186 10.56 1.52 -1.99
C SER A 186 9.44 2.53 -2.18
N GLU A 187 9.10 3.26 -1.13
CA GLU A 187 8.20 4.41 -1.26
C GLU A 187 8.80 5.51 -2.13
N ASN A 188 7.94 6.45 -2.51
CA ASN A 188 8.33 7.64 -3.26
C ASN A 188 8.96 8.73 -2.37
N SER A 189 8.94 8.56 -1.05
CA SER A 189 9.52 9.47 -0.06
C SER A 189 9.86 8.70 1.23
N PHE A 190 10.68 9.29 2.10
CA PHE A 190 11.17 8.67 3.34
C PHE A 190 10.63 9.42 4.55
N GLU A 191 9.52 8.94 5.13
CA GLU A 191 8.75 9.68 6.13
C GLU A 191 8.30 8.76 7.26
N LEU A 192 8.12 9.32 8.46
CA LEU A 192 7.57 8.59 9.61
C LEU A 192 6.08 8.29 9.38
N GLY A 193 5.68 7.05 9.63
CA GLY A 193 4.31 6.55 9.50
C GLY A 193 3.78 6.45 8.07
N TYR A 194 4.56 6.84 7.06
CA TYR A 194 4.13 6.83 5.66
C TYR A 194 4.48 5.51 4.97
N PHE A 195 3.52 4.58 5.01
CA PHE A 195 3.57 3.36 4.21
C PHE A 195 2.29 3.23 3.39
N THR A 196 2.39 2.61 2.22
CA THR A 196 1.27 2.53 1.29
C THR A 196 1.00 1.10 0.82
N GLU A 197 0.31 0.93 -0.31
CA GLU A 197 0.15 -0.35 -1.01
C GLU A 197 1.47 -1.11 -1.22
N LYS A 198 2.61 -0.40 -1.24
CA LYS A 198 3.93 -0.94 -1.57
C LYS A 198 4.42 -2.00 -0.59
N ILE A 199 4.09 -1.87 0.69
CA ILE A 199 4.33 -2.92 1.69
C ILE A 199 3.08 -3.77 1.95
N VAL A 200 1.89 -3.16 1.88
CA VAL A 200 0.63 -3.86 2.20
C VAL A 200 0.34 -4.97 1.18
N ASP A 201 0.43 -4.68 -0.11
CA ASP A 201 0.08 -5.63 -1.16
C ASP A 201 0.96 -6.89 -1.16
N PRO A 202 2.32 -6.82 -1.08
CA PRO A 202 3.13 -8.02 -1.02
C PRO A 202 2.85 -8.84 0.25
N ILE A 203 2.60 -8.22 1.41
CA ILE A 203 2.24 -8.97 2.63
C ILE A 203 0.90 -9.69 2.44
N VAL A 204 -0.11 -9.03 1.88
CA VAL A 204 -1.41 -9.66 1.57
C VAL A 204 -1.25 -10.78 0.53
N ALA A 205 -0.31 -10.62 -0.41
CA ALA A 205 0.05 -11.65 -1.39
C ALA A 205 0.85 -12.82 -0.79
N GLU A 206 1.13 -12.81 0.52
CA GLU A 206 2.03 -13.74 1.19
C GLU A 206 3.41 -13.77 0.51
N THR A 207 3.97 -12.61 0.20
CA THR A 207 5.29 -12.41 -0.44
C THR A 207 6.20 -11.65 0.53
N LEU A 208 7.44 -12.09 0.72
CA LEU A 208 8.39 -11.40 1.60
C LEU A 208 8.91 -10.14 0.89
N CYS A 209 8.62 -8.96 1.43
CA CYS A 209 9.06 -7.70 0.83
C CYS A 209 10.41 -7.26 1.38
N PHE A 210 11.36 -6.96 0.49
CA PHE A 210 12.50 -6.09 0.75
C PHE A 210 12.01 -4.65 0.58
N TYR A 211 11.95 -3.91 1.69
CA TYR A 211 11.19 -2.66 1.77
C TYR A 211 12.00 -1.49 2.34
N ASP A 212 11.78 -0.30 1.76
CA ASP A 212 12.25 0.98 2.26
C ASP A 212 11.19 2.09 2.06
N GLY A 213 11.30 3.20 2.78
CA GLY A 213 10.37 4.34 2.71
C GLY A 213 9.85 4.79 4.07
N CYS A 214 8.96 4.01 4.68
CA CYS A 214 8.44 4.33 6.01
C CYS A 214 9.52 4.15 7.09
N LEU A 215 10.03 5.22 7.68
CA LEU A 215 11.21 5.20 8.55
C LEU A 215 11.02 4.44 9.87
N ASP A 216 9.77 4.26 10.31
CA ASP A 216 9.39 3.60 11.55
C ASP A 216 8.31 2.52 11.35
N LEU A 217 8.31 1.87 10.17
CA LEU A 217 7.35 0.81 9.81
C LEU A 217 7.18 -0.26 10.90
N GLU A 218 8.23 -0.57 11.66
CA GLU A 218 8.27 -1.55 12.74
C GLU A 218 7.29 -1.24 13.87
N ARG A 219 6.87 0.03 14.00
CA ARG A 219 5.79 0.45 14.91
C ARG A 219 4.42 -0.03 14.46
N PHE A 220 4.26 -0.32 13.18
CA PHE A 220 3.00 -0.70 12.54
C PHE A 220 3.01 -2.13 12.01
N VAL A 221 4.15 -2.71 11.68
CA VAL A 221 4.26 -4.03 11.04
C VAL A 221 5.40 -4.80 11.69
N ASP A 222 5.16 -6.06 12.02
CA ASP A 222 6.17 -6.91 12.64
C ASP A 222 7.37 -7.05 11.70
N GLU A 223 8.55 -6.67 12.16
CA GLU A 223 9.82 -6.71 11.40
C GLU A 223 10.16 -8.10 10.87
N ARG A 224 9.54 -9.17 11.41
CA ARG A 224 9.71 -10.54 10.92
C ARG A 224 8.93 -10.79 9.62
N ALA A 225 7.96 -9.96 9.26
CA ALA A 225 7.12 -10.08 8.07
C ALA A 225 7.66 -9.35 6.83
N PHE A 226 8.70 -8.54 6.97
CA PHE A 226 9.41 -7.89 5.86
C PHE A 226 10.92 -7.91 6.11
N VAL A 227 11.70 -7.37 5.19
CA VAL A 227 13.13 -7.14 5.36
C VAL A 227 13.39 -5.68 5.04
N ARG A 228 13.87 -4.93 6.04
CA ARG A 228 14.32 -3.56 5.85
C ARG A 228 15.52 -3.55 4.92
N VAL A 229 15.46 -2.71 3.89
CA VAL A 229 16.62 -2.34 3.07
C VAL A 229 16.76 -0.82 3.09
N ASP A 230 17.92 -0.34 2.68
CA ASP A 230 18.22 1.08 2.50
C ASP A 230 18.59 1.32 1.03
N VAL A 231 17.73 2.04 0.30
CA VAL A 231 17.99 2.35 -1.12
C VAL A 231 19.00 3.46 -1.33
N LYS A 232 19.45 4.15 -0.28
CA LYS A 232 20.58 5.07 -0.31
C LYS A 232 21.91 4.31 -0.14
N GLU A 233 21.91 3.21 0.61
CA GLU A 233 23.02 2.27 0.79
C GLU A 233 22.87 1.00 -0.08
N MET A 234 22.78 1.20 -1.41
CA MET A 234 22.33 0.17 -2.35
C MET A 234 23.14 -1.13 -2.31
N SER A 235 24.48 -1.04 -2.27
CA SER A 235 25.33 -2.24 -2.34
C SER A 235 25.10 -3.18 -1.16
N GLY A 236 25.10 -2.65 0.07
CA GLY A 236 24.86 -3.46 1.27
C GLY A 236 23.45 -4.03 1.31
N SER A 237 22.48 -3.27 0.82
CA SER A 237 21.09 -3.73 0.67
C SER A 237 20.96 -4.87 -0.33
N VAL A 238 21.59 -4.78 -1.50
CA VAL A 238 21.57 -5.87 -2.49
C VAL A 238 22.24 -7.13 -1.94
N ASP A 239 23.39 -7.01 -1.30
CA ASP A 239 24.08 -8.14 -0.67
C ASP A 239 23.17 -8.82 0.37
N THR A 240 22.47 -8.02 1.18
CA THR A 240 21.48 -8.51 2.15
C THR A 240 20.33 -9.23 1.47
N MET A 241 19.78 -8.67 0.38
CA MET A 241 18.70 -9.29 -0.39
C MET A 241 19.12 -10.64 -0.96
N LEU A 242 20.25 -10.70 -1.65
CA LEU A 242 20.78 -11.92 -2.26
C LEU A 242 21.04 -13.00 -1.20
N LYS A 243 21.67 -12.63 -0.08
CA LYS A 243 21.90 -13.53 1.05
C LYS A 243 20.59 -14.07 1.63
N MET A 244 19.60 -13.20 1.87
CA MET A 244 18.29 -13.62 2.42
C MET A 244 17.54 -14.56 1.47
N ILE A 245 17.65 -14.33 0.15
CA ILE A 245 17.10 -15.20 -0.88
C ILE A 245 17.78 -16.57 -0.82
N GLN A 246 19.12 -16.60 -0.86
CA GLN A 246 19.93 -17.82 -0.80
C GLN A 246 19.65 -18.63 0.47
N ASP A 247 19.55 -17.94 1.61
CA ASP A 247 19.27 -18.56 2.88
C ASP A 247 17.80 -19.02 2.98
N GLY A 248 16.90 -18.73 2.02
CA GLY A 248 15.51 -19.16 2.06
C GLY A 248 14.65 -18.43 3.12
N ALA A 249 14.90 -17.13 3.31
CA ALA A 249 14.26 -16.32 4.34
C ALA A 249 12.73 -16.32 4.27
N TYR A 250 12.16 -16.40 3.07
CA TYR A 250 10.71 -16.49 2.87
C TYR A 250 10.07 -17.62 3.68
N SER A 251 10.59 -18.85 3.55
CA SER A 251 10.01 -20.05 4.17
C SER A 251 10.04 -19.98 5.69
N ARG A 252 11.07 -19.34 6.27
CA ARG A 252 11.17 -19.11 7.72
C ARG A 252 10.21 -18.05 8.23
N ARG A 253 9.85 -17.07 7.38
CA ARG A 253 9.09 -15.87 7.77
C ARG A 253 7.60 -15.94 7.43
N ILE A 254 7.18 -16.88 6.58
CA ILE A 254 5.79 -16.99 6.08
C ILE A 254 4.71 -16.97 7.17
N LYS A 255 4.98 -17.53 8.36
CA LYS A 255 4.02 -17.48 9.48
C LYS A 255 3.75 -16.04 9.96
N TYR A 256 4.78 -15.19 10.01
CA TYR A 256 4.64 -13.79 10.41
C TYR A 256 4.00 -12.97 9.29
N ILE A 257 4.35 -13.24 8.02
CA ILE A 257 3.70 -12.61 6.86
C ILE A 257 2.19 -12.88 6.88
N ARG A 258 1.78 -14.12 7.16
CA ARG A 258 0.36 -14.50 7.27
C ARG A 258 -0.37 -13.82 8.43
N GLN A 259 0.31 -13.62 9.55
CA GLN A 259 -0.24 -12.85 10.68
C GLN A 259 -0.44 -11.39 10.29
N GLN A 260 0.55 -10.75 9.66
CA GLN A 260 0.42 -9.37 9.21
C GLN A 260 -0.62 -9.21 8.09
N LYS A 261 -0.75 -10.19 7.18
CA LYS A 261 -1.87 -10.25 6.22
C LYS A 261 -3.22 -10.22 6.92
N LYS A 262 -3.42 -11.08 7.93
CA LYS A 262 -4.66 -11.06 8.71
C LYS A 262 -4.92 -9.68 9.30
N ARG A 263 -3.89 -9.05 9.86
CA ARG A 263 -3.95 -7.72 10.46
C ARG A 263 -4.31 -6.63 9.44
N PHE A 264 -3.69 -6.62 8.26
CA PHE A 264 -4.05 -5.70 7.16
C PHE A 264 -5.48 -5.88 6.65
N LEU A 265 -6.00 -7.12 6.65
CA LEU A 265 -7.35 -7.40 6.21
C LEU A 265 -8.42 -7.14 7.30
N THR A 266 -8.00 -6.80 8.52
CA THR A 266 -8.89 -6.59 9.68
C THR A 266 -8.61 -5.27 10.39
N GLU A 267 -7.64 -5.22 11.29
CA GLU A 267 -7.30 -4.07 12.14
C GLU A 267 -6.78 -2.88 11.33
N LEU A 268 -5.86 -3.12 10.40
CA LEU A 268 -5.28 -2.11 9.52
C LEU A 268 -6.00 -2.01 8.16
N ASN A 269 -7.21 -2.55 8.05
CA ASN A 269 -8.04 -2.37 6.87
C ASN A 269 -8.43 -0.88 6.75
N PRO A 270 -8.34 -0.25 5.57
CA PRO A 270 -8.69 1.16 5.40
C PRO A 270 -10.07 1.53 5.95
N LEU A 271 -11.08 0.67 5.77
CA LEU A 271 -12.43 0.90 6.30
C LEU A 271 -12.46 0.85 7.84
N ASN A 272 -11.63 0.00 8.44
CA ASN A 272 -11.50 -0.06 9.89
C ASN A 272 -10.82 1.20 10.45
N ILE A 273 -9.80 1.71 9.77
CA ILE A 273 -9.11 2.95 10.15
C ILE A 273 -10.06 4.15 10.06
N ILE A 274 -10.85 4.25 8.98
CA ILE A 274 -11.91 5.27 8.86
C ILE A 274 -12.96 5.11 9.96
N TRP A 275 -13.39 3.87 10.25
CA TRP A 275 -14.32 3.59 11.34
C TRP A 275 -13.79 4.06 12.69
N MET A 276 -12.49 3.87 12.97
CA MET A 276 -11.85 4.35 14.21
C MET A 276 -11.93 5.87 14.32
N ALA A 277 -11.55 6.60 13.27
CA ALA A 277 -11.64 8.06 13.26
C ALA A 277 -13.07 8.56 13.46
N VAL A 278 -14.03 8.03 12.69
CA VAL A 278 -15.43 8.45 12.76
C VAL A 278 -16.07 8.20 14.14
N ASN A 279 -15.56 7.21 14.88
CA ASN A 279 -16.00 6.90 16.25
C ASN A 279 -15.06 7.48 17.32
N GLU A 280 -14.28 8.53 16.99
CA GLU A 280 -13.46 9.31 17.92
C GLU A 280 -12.43 8.47 18.70
N LYS A 281 -11.91 7.41 18.08
CA LYS A 281 -10.79 6.63 18.62
C LYS A 281 -9.47 7.32 18.30
N ASP A 282 -8.46 7.06 19.13
CA ASP A 282 -7.07 7.42 18.82
C ASP A 282 -6.53 6.46 17.75
N VAL A 283 -6.67 6.87 16.49
CA VAL A 283 -6.37 6.02 15.32
C VAL A 283 -4.91 5.60 15.30
N LEU A 284 -3.99 6.51 15.60
CA LEU A 284 -2.57 6.19 15.60
C LEU A 284 -2.29 5.13 16.66
N LYS A 285 -2.73 5.36 17.90
CA LYS A 285 -2.50 4.42 19.00
C LYS A 285 -3.08 3.03 18.73
N GLU A 286 -4.27 2.96 18.14
CA GLU A 286 -4.94 1.69 17.82
C GLU A 286 -4.27 0.94 16.66
N CYS A 287 -3.55 1.64 15.77
CA CYS A 287 -2.84 1.05 14.64
C CYS A 287 -1.40 0.62 14.96
N LEU A 288 -0.83 1.06 16.08
CA LEU A 288 0.49 0.61 16.54
C LEU A 288 0.45 -0.87 16.97
N LEU A 289 1.61 -1.54 16.93
CA LEU A 289 1.81 -2.91 17.42
C LEU A 289 1.91 -2.99 18.94
#